data_AF-A0A6I4KQ56-F1
#
_entry.id   AF-A0A6I4KQ56-F1
#
_cell.length_a   1.000
_cell.length_b   1.000
_cell.length_c   1.000
_cell.angle_alpha   90.00
_cell.angle_beta   90.00
_cell.angle_gamma   90.00
#
_symmetry.space_group_name_H-M   'P 1'
#
loop_
_entity.id
_entity.type
_entity.pdbx_description
1 polymer ?
#
loop_
_entity_poly.entity_id
_entity_poly.type
_entity_poly.pdbx_seq_one_letter_code
_entity_poly.pdbx_strand_id
1 'polypeptide(L)'
;MRNTLLSLTLLAVSLPAGALQLQISDAGGQPLAQAMVSLKAERPWRAAGDDNGYPRERSEQRISPEITGFSGADGRLQIDYAEPVSLNLRVRVPGYRDLQQNGVAHDAVLTLRLQAETDPAALAAQQPANAWFAALDFGGDEALRKTALEQCGFCHQQGSFFMRRERSLEEWQQVLERMIAYGARPASKLEQPLLEVFHKGYADLRQNPHKVPRAKPWEDHLSSSRIVEWPLGDAFSQMHDLLLHSNGKVYVGDNLQDRLWEIDPRTGQAVVYKTPVDKGDEIGGLFSGRLKTYPKLETTAGIHSFAESPKDGHIFITPSLQRRLFEFDPASKTFTTHYFDQGLYPHTVRIDAQDRVWFTLALSNQVARFDRASGEFRLYDLPARSTKESIGLALNGVVRRLMNWGLPMHWLPVDERVSGMPMPYGIDIAPDGKVWFARLHADSIGVIDPADDSVQVIDTPFQAPRRMRVDAVGDLWISAFPEGKIVRYRPADGSFTDFPLPSAINDVETPYSLNVDRQRQQVWVNGTSSDTLLRLDIASGEWRTYPLPRKVSFTRDVEIAADGSIYTSNSAFPSWQIEDGQPTLIRLIPGE
;
A
#
# COMPACT_ATOMS: atom_id res chain seq x y z
N MET A 1 -11.80 34.39 -63.97
CA MET A 1 -12.61 34.60 -62.74
C MET A 1 -13.06 33.25 -62.22
N ARG A 2 -12.36 32.70 -61.22
CA ARG A 2 -12.75 31.47 -60.53
C ARG A 2 -12.39 31.70 -59.06
N ASN A 3 -13.40 32.04 -58.26
CA ASN A 3 -13.26 32.23 -56.81
C ASN A 3 -13.26 30.86 -56.15
N THR A 4 -12.17 30.53 -55.47
CA THR A 4 -12.07 29.37 -54.58
C THR A 4 -12.44 29.85 -53.17
N LEU A 5 -13.60 29.42 -52.67
CA LEU A 5 -13.99 29.59 -51.27
C LEU A 5 -13.40 28.43 -50.46
N LEU A 6 -12.42 28.72 -49.61
CA LEU A 6 -12.00 27.82 -48.53
C LEU A 6 -13.02 27.92 -47.40
N SER A 7 -13.73 26.83 -47.12
CA SER A 7 -14.52 26.67 -45.90
C SER A 7 -13.56 26.32 -44.75
N LEU A 8 -13.34 27.26 -43.83
CA LEU A 8 -12.81 26.98 -42.50
C LEU A 8 -13.89 26.31 -41.67
N THR A 9 -13.78 25.00 -41.45
CA THR A 9 -14.49 24.30 -40.37
C THR A 9 -13.80 24.64 -39.06
N LEU A 10 -14.33 25.62 -38.31
CA LEU A 10 -14.06 25.74 -36.88
C LEU A 10 -14.73 24.56 -36.18
N LEU A 11 -13.94 23.57 -35.74
CA LEU A 11 -14.36 22.69 -34.65
C LEU A 11 -14.39 23.54 -33.38
N ALA A 12 -15.55 24.11 -33.07
CA ALA A 12 -15.85 24.56 -31.73
C ALA A 12 -16.00 23.31 -30.86
N VAL A 13 -14.96 22.95 -30.12
CA VAL A 13 -15.07 22.02 -28.99
C VAL A 13 -16.00 22.71 -27.99
N SER A 14 -17.24 22.25 -27.93
CA SER A 14 -18.21 22.70 -26.93
C SER A 14 -17.66 22.35 -25.55
N LEU A 15 -17.21 23.38 -24.82
CA LEU A 15 -16.79 23.26 -23.43
C LEU A 15 -17.98 22.70 -22.61
N PRO A 16 -17.77 21.71 -21.72
CA PRO A 16 -18.82 21.33 -20.78
C PRO A 16 -19.08 22.52 -19.86
N ALA A 17 -20.28 23.09 -19.95
CA ALA A 17 -20.76 24.07 -18.99
C ALA A 17 -20.83 23.39 -17.60
N GLY A 18 -20.05 23.86 -16.62
CA GLY A 18 -20.07 23.34 -15.25
C GLY A 18 -18.73 22.93 -14.62
N ALA A 19 -17.60 23.15 -15.30
CA ALA A 19 -16.29 22.81 -14.75
C ALA A 19 -15.67 23.95 -13.92
N LEU A 20 -15.00 23.62 -12.81
CA LEU A 20 -14.19 24.57 -12.05
C LEU A 20 -12.96 24.98 -12.88
N GLN A 21 -12.74 26.29 -13.02
CA GLN A 21 -11.61 26.85 -13.77
C GLN A 21 -10.71 27.64 -12.83
N LEU A 22 -9.43 27.31 -12.83
CA LEU A 22 -8.43 27.89 -11.94
C LEU A 22 -7.27 28.50 -12.73
N GLN A 23 -6.87 29.71 -12.36
CA GLN A 23 -5.60 30.31 -12.73
C GLN A 23 -4.76 30.47 -11.45
N ILE A 24 -3.61 29.81 -11.40
CA ILE A 24 -2.77 29.72 -10.20
C ILE A 24 -1.44 30.42 -10.48
N SER A 25 -1.06 31.35 -9.61
CA SER A 25 0.21 32.08 -9.71
C SER A 25 0.86 32.29 -8.35
N ASP A 26 2.10 32.73 -8.34
CA ASP A 26 2.72 33.28 -7.13
C ASP A 26 2.19 34.70 -6.82
N ALA A 27 2.67 35.28 -5.74
CA ALA A 27 2.34 36.65 -5.33
C ALA A 27 2.76 37.72 -6.36
N GLY A 28 3.79 37.44 -7.17
CA GLY A 28 4.27 38.28 -8.26
C GLY A 28 3.49 38.13 -9.57
N GLY A 29 2.55 37.19 -9.65
CA GLY A 29 1.75 36.91 -10.83
C GLY A 29 2.40 35.93 -11.82
N GLN A 30 3.53 35.30 -11.47
CA GLN A 30 4.11 34.24 -12.30
C GLN A 30 3.28 32.96 -12.18
N PRO A 31 2.89 32.33 -13.30
CA PRO A 31 2.13 31.09 -13.26
C PRO A 31 2.87 29.98 -12.51
N LEU A 32 2.13 29.20 -11.72
CA LEU A 32 2.68 28.04 -11.01
C LEU A 32 2.25 26.75 -11.70
N ALA A 33 3.20 26.09 -12.36
CA ALA A 33 3.00 24.79 -12.98
C ALA A 33 2.88 23.67 -11.93
N GLN A 34 2.19 22.59 -12.30
CA GLN A 34 2.01 21.38 -11.49
C GLN A 34 1.40 21.64 -10.11
N ALA A 35 0.76 22.79 -9.89
CA ALA A 35 0.05 23.05 -8.64
C ALA A 35 -1.05 22.01 -8.46
N MET A 36 -0.93 21.24 -7.37
CA MET A 36 -1.85 20.17 -7.03
C MET A 36 -3.09 20.78 -6.38
N VAL A 37 -4.25 20.58 -6.99
CA VAL A 37 -5.53 21.07 -6.49
C VAL A 37 -6.41 19.89 -6.12
N SER A 38 -6.74 19.77 -4.84
CA SER A 38 -7.67 18.77 -4.31
C SER A 38 -9.02 19.42 -4.02
N LEU A 39 -10.10 18.80 -4.50
CA LEU A 39 -11.49 19.19 -4.27
C LEU A 39 -12.21 18.11 -3.45
N LYS A 40 -12.89 18.53 -2.39
CA LYS A 40 -13.77 17.68 -1.59
C LYS A 40 -15.12 18.37 -1.42
N ALA A 41 -16.22 17.61 -1.44
CA ALA A 41 -17.52 18.16 -1.09
C ALA A 41 -17.48 18.75 0.33
N GLU A 42 -18.07 19.92 0.55
CA GLU A 42 -18.12 20.56 1.86
C GLU A 42 -18.93 19.74 2.87
N ARG A 43 -19.95 19.06 2.36
CA ARG A 43 -20.77 18.09 3.10
C ARG A 43 -20.76 16.77 2.34
N PRO A 44 -19.71 15.96 2.47
CA PRO A 44 -19.60 14.72 1.72
C PRO A 44 -20.71 13.76 2.14
N TRP A 45 -21.27 13.04 1.17
CA TRP A 45 -22.17 11.95 1.49
C TRP A 45 -21.36 10.81 2.12
N ARG A 46 -21.75 10.49 3.35
CA ARG A 46 -21.30 9.33 4.09
C ARG A 46 -22.40 8.98 5.08
N ALA A 47 -22.81 7.71 5.12
CA ALA A 47 -23.78 7.28 6.11
C ALA A 47 -23.21 7.50 7.52
N ALA A 48 -24.02 8.05 8.44
CA ALA A 48 -23.66 8.08 9.85
C ALA A 48 -23.49 6.63 10.34
N GLY A 49 -22.38 6.35 11.02
CA GLY A 49 -22.11 5.00 11.49
C GLY A 49 -22.82 4.71 12.81
N ASP A 50 -23.75 3.75 12.79
CA ASP A 50 -24.41 3.19 13.98
C ASP A 50 -23.75 1.88 14.46
N ASP A 51 -22.80 1.35 13.69
CA ASP A 51 -22.03 0.13 13.98
C ASP A 51 -20.58 0.51 14.31
N ASN A 52 -20.35 1.02 15.53
CA ASN A 52 -19.04 1.45 16.01
C ASN A 52 -18.34 2.48 15.10
N GLY A 53 -19.10 3.42 14.52
CA GLY A 53 -18.59 4.42 13.57
C GLY A 53 -18.54 3.95 12.12
N TYR A 54 -18.98 2.72 11.83
CA TYR A 54 -19.17 2.20 10.48
C TYR A 54 -20.66 2.22 10.10
N PRO A 55 -20.97 2.36 8.81
CA PRO A 55 -22.30 2.10 8.29
C PRO A 55 -22.74 0.68 8.65
N ARG A 56 -24.04 0.52 8.95
CA ARG A 56 -24.62 -0.80 9.17
C ARG A 56 -24.26 -1.75 8.03
N GLU A 57 -23.86 -2.97 8.38
CA GLU A 57 -23.54 -4.00 7.39
C GLU A 57 -24.68 -4.17 6.37
N ARG A 58 -24.33 -4.34 5.10
CA ARG A 58 -25.26 -4.52 3.96
C ARG A 58 -26.18 -3.32 3.70
N SER A 59 -25.91 -2.16 4.31
CA SER A 59 -26.58 -0.92 3.93
C SER A 59 -25.89 -0.30 2.71
N GLU A 60 -26.69 0.10 1.72
CA GLU A 60 -26.20 0.89 0.60
C GLU A 60 -25.95 2.32 1.03
N GLN A 61 -24.82 2.85 0.61
CA GLN A 61 -24.42 4.23 0.81
C GLN A 61 -23.80 4.77 -0.48
N ARG A 62 -23.68 6.10 -0.55
CA ARG A 62 -22.92 6.79 -1.59
C ARG A 62 -21.81 7.58 -0.93
N ILE A 63 -20.61 7.43 -1.44
CA ILE A 63 -19.41 8.12 -0.99
C ILE A 63 -19.09 9.21 -2.01
N SER A 64 -19.14 10.47 -1.59
CA SER A 64 -18.70 11.58 -2.43
C SER A 64 -17.21 11.44 -2.73
N PRO A 65 -16.77 11.52 -4.00
CA PRO A 65 -15.37 11.42 -4.34
C PRO A 65 -14.62 12.69 -3.92
N GLU A 66 -13.34 12.54 -3.63
CA GLU A 66 -12.38 13.63 -3.63
C GLU A 66 -11.58 13.58 -4.92
N ILE A 67 -11.36 14.75 -5.53
CA ILE A 67 -10.76 14.81 -6.85
C ILE A 67 -9.55 15.73 -6.85
N THR A 68 -8.41 15.23 -7.31
CA THR A 68 -7.16 15.98 -7.43
C THR A 68 -6.70 16.06 -8.88
N GLY A 69 -6.28 17.26 -9.30
CA GLY A 69 -5.62 17.50 -10.59
C GLY A 69 -4.42 18.44 -10.43
N PHE A 70 -3.66 18.61 -11.51
CA PHE A 70 -2.43 19.42 -11.51
C PHE A 70 -2.47 20.46 -12.62
N SER A 71 -2.09 21.70 -12.31
CA SER A 71 -2.07 22.76 -13.33
C SER A 71 -0.99 22.55 -14.40
N GLY A 72 -1.28 23.05 -15.60
CA GLY A 72 -0.32 23.10 -16.71
C GLY A 72 0.77 24.16 -16.51
N ALA A 73 1.70 24.25 -17.46
CA ALA A 73 2.81 25.19 -17.43
C ALA A 73 2.39 26.67 -17.36
N ASP A 74 1.17 26.99 -17.81
CA ASP A 74 0.57 28.32 -17.76
C ASP A 74 -0.22 28.58 -16.45
N GLY A 75 -0.11 27.67 -15.47
CA GLY A 75 -0.79 27.74 -14.18
C GLY A 75 -2.30 27.52 -14.27
N ARG A 76 -2.82 27.06 -15.41
CA ARG A 76 -4.25 26.79 -15.58
C ARG A 76 -4.61 25.35 -15.23
N LEU A 77 -5.80 25.18 -14.69
CA LEU A 77 -6.37 23.87 -14.40
C LEU A 77 -7.89 23.92 -14.54
N GLN A 78 -8.45 22.89 -15.15
CA GLN A 78 -9.88 22.65 -15.20
C GLN A 78 -10.20 21.32 -14.52
N ILE A 79 -11.15 21.33 -13.58
CA ILE A 79 -11.56 20.14 -12.83
C ILE A 79 -13.07 20.00 -12.88
N ASP A 80 -13.55 18.92 -13.50
CA ASP A 80 -14.96 18.55 -13.45
C ASP A 80 -15.30 17.88 -12.11
N TYR A 81 -16.35 18.35 -11.44
CA TYR A 81 -16.96 17.70 -10.28
C TYR A 81 -18.44 17.49 -10.59
N ALA A 82 -18.85 16.23 -10.74
CA ALA A 82 -20.15 15.90 -11.33
C ALA A 82 -21.36 16.35 -10.49
N GLU A 83 -21.19 16.48 -9.17
CA GLU A 83 -22.26 16.86 -8.25
C GLU A 83 -22.28 18.39 -8.07
N PRO A 84 -23.43 19.07 -8.19
CA PRO A 84 -23.54 20.52 -8.02
C PRO A 84 -23.57 20.89 -6.53
N VAL A 85 -22.45 20.66 -5.85
CA VAL A 85 -22.26 20.90 -4.41
C VAL A 85 -21.22 21.99 -4.15
N SER A 86 -21.27 22.61 -2.98
CA SER A 86 -20.18 23.44 -2.49
C SER A 86 -18.95 22.58 -2.20
N LEU A 87 -17.77 23.09 -2.59
CA LEU A 87 -16.50 22.39 -2.47
C LEU A 87 -15.57 23.09 -1.48
N ASN A 88 -14.80 22.29 -0.76
CA ASN A 88 -13.57 22.74 -0.14
C ASN A 88 -12.41 22.45 -1.09
N LEU A 89 -11.67 23.50 -1.44
CA LEU A 89 -10.53 23.49 -2.33
C LEU A 89 -9.25 23.64 -1.52
N ARG A 90 -8.24 22.82 -1.85
CA ARG A 90 -6.86 22.98 -1.36
C ARG A 90 -5.90 23.04 -2.55
N VAL A 91 -5.02 24.02 -2.58
CA VAL A 91 -3.88 24.09 -3.52
C VAL A 91 -2.58 23.87 -2.76
N ARG A 92 -1.74 22.97 -3.29
CA ARG A 92 -0.41 22.65 -2.77
C ARG A 92 0.64 22.78 -3.87
N VAL A 93 1.71 23.51 -3.56
CA VAL A 93 2.91 23.63 -4.40
C VAL A 93 4.12 23.58 -3.46
N PRO A 94 5.07 22.63 -3.64
CA PRO A 94 6.29 22.61 -2.85
C PRO A 94 7.01 23.97 -2.86
N GLY A 95 7.41 24.48 -1.70
CA GLY A 95 8.01 25.80 -1.53
C GLY A 95 7.00 26.94 -1.29
N TYR A 96 5.70 26.68 -1.35
CA TYR A 96 4.64 27.65 -1.09
C TYR A 96 3.76 27.19 0.07
N ARG A 97 3.03 28.14 0.67
CA ARG A 97 1.99 27.84 1.66
C ARG A 97 0.79 27.19 0.98
N ASP A 98 0.27 26.13 1.58
CA ASP A 98 -1.01 25.55 1.17
C ASP A 98 -2.11 26.64 1.23
N LEU A 99 -2.87 26.77 0.15
CA LEU A 99 -4.04 27.66 0.09
C LEU A 99 -5.29 26.82 0.24
N GLN A 100 -6.21 27.23 1.11
CA GLN A 100 -7.50 26.56 1.31
C GLN A 100 -8.66 27.55 1.15
N GLN A 101 -9.74 27.13 0.48
CA GLN A 101 -10.99 27.88 0.36
C GLN A 101 -12.17 26.93 0.51
N ASN A 102 -13.16 27.30 1.33
CA ASN A 102 -14.39 26.53 1.53
C ASN A 102 -15.56 27.22 0.80
N GLY A 103 -16.63 26.49 0.54
CA GLY A 103 -17.84 27.05 -0.08
C GLY A 103 -17.65 27.43 -1.55
N VAL A 104 -16.67 26.84 -2.25
CA VAL A 104 -16.39 27.11 -3.66
C VAL A 104 -17.46 26.43 -4.53
N ALA A 105 -18.11 27.17 -5.44
CA ALA A 105 -19.03 26.57 -6.39
C ALA A 105 -18.29 25.65 -7.37
N HIS A 106 -18.87 24.49 -7.69
CA HIS A 106 -18.28 23.46 -8.57
C HIS A 106 -17.90 23.95 -9.98
N ASP A 107 -18.46 25.07 -10.42
CA ASP A 107 -18.31 25.70 -11.73
C ASP A 107 -17.68 27.10 -11.65
N ALA A 108 -17.08 27.45 -10.51
CA ALA A 108 -16.47 28.76 -10.30
C ALA A 108 -15.27 29.01 -11.23
N VAL A 109 -15.00 30.29 -11.50
CA VAL A 109 -13.77 30.75 -12.17
C VAL A 109 -12.96 31.52 -11.15
N LEU A 110 -11.81 30.99 -10.75
CA LEU A 110 -10.97 31.55 -9.67
C LEU A 110 -9.57 31.90 -10.16
N THR A 111 -9.04 33.01 -9.64
CA THR A 111 -7.61 33.33 -9.70
C THR A 111 -7.03 33.22 -8.30
N LEU A 112 -6.08 32.30 -8.12
CA LEU A 112 -5.49 31.97 -6.82
C LEU A 112 -4.02 32.39 -6.82
N ARG A 113 -3.60 33.06 -5.74
CA ARG A 113 -2.21 33.51 -5.56
C ARG A 113 -1.61 32.86 -4.33
N LEU A 114 -0.54 32.11 -4.52
CA LEU A 114 0.17 31.44 -3.43
C LEU A 114 1.30 32.34 -2.89
N GLN A 115 1.51 32.24 -1.58
CA GLN A 115 2.63 32.88 -0.89
C GLN A 115 3.77 31.89 -0.77
N ALA A 116 4.99 32.32 -1.10
CA ALA A 116 6.18 31.50 -0.85
C ALA A 116 6.30 31.21 0.65
N GLU A 117 6.71 29.99 1.00
CA GLU A 117 7.03 29.62 2.37
C GLU A 117 8.50 29.91 2.65
N THR A 118 8.76 30.63 3.75
CA THR A 118 10.09 31.05 4.18
C THR A 118 10.50 30.45 5.52
N ASP A 119 9.55 29.94 6.30
CA ASP A 119 9.86 29.24 7.54
C ASP A 119 10.55 27.90 7.24
N PRO A 120 11.82 27.69 7.69
CA PRO A 120 12.52 26.44 7.48
C PRO A 120 11.78 25.22 8.04
N ALA A 121 11.07 25.37 9.16
CA ALA A 121 10.32 24.26 9.76
C ALA A 121 9.11 23.88 8.91
N ALA A 122 8.37 24.87 8.41
CA ALA A 122 7.28 24.65 7.45
C ALA A 122 7.76 24.01 6.15
N LEU A 123 8.89 24.46 5.58
CA LEU A 123 9.49 23.88 4.37
C LEU A 123 9.90 22.41 4.58
N ALA A 124 10.47 22.08 5.74
CA ALA A 124 10.77 20.69 6.09
C ALA A 124 9.49 19.86 6.27
N ALA A 125 8.44 20.44 6.85
CA ALA A 125 7.14 19.77 7.03
C ALA A 125 6.37 19.53 5.72
N GLN A 126 6.80 20.14 4.61
CA GLN A 126 6.29 19.81 3.27
C GLN A 126 6.88 18.52 2.71
N GLN A 127 8.02 18.06 3.22
CA GLN A 127 8.69 16.87 2.72
C GLN A 127 7.98 15.59 3.18
N PRO A 128 7.99 14.53 2.34
CA PRO A 128 7.41 13.23 2.69
C PRO A 128 8.14 12.60 3.90
N ALA A 129 7.50 11.62 4.53
CA ALA A 129 7.99 11.03 5.77
C ALA A 129 9.37 10.36 5.61
N ASN A 130 9.63 9.70 4.48
CA ASN A 130 10.95 9.14 4.18
C ASN A 130 12.07 10.19 4.17
N ALA A 131 11.77 11.47 3.92
CA ALA A 131 12.77 12.53 3.99
C ALA A 131 13.27 12.78 5.41
N TRP A 132 12.36 12.74 6.36
CA TRP A 132 12.71 12.83 7.78
C TRP A 132 13.50 11.62 8.25
N PHE A 133 13.17 10.42 7.75
CA PHE A 133 13.93 9.22 8.06
C PHE A 133 15.35 9.25 7.46
N ALA A 134 15.49 9.70 6.20
CA ALA A 134 16.77 9.79 5.53
C ALA A 134 17.77 10.76 6.18
N ALA A 135 17.24 11.77 6.87
CA ALA A 135 18.07 12.75 7.56
C ALA A 135 18.58 12.25 8.94
N LEU A 136 18.17 11.05 9.39
CA LEU A 136 18.70 10.43 10.60
C LEU A 136 20.13 9.93 10.37
N ASP A 137 20.99 10.13 11.36
CA ASP A 137 22.37 9.67 11.35
C ASP A 137 22.49 8.29 12.01
N PHE A 138 22.88 7.29 11.22
CA PHE A 138 23.12 5.92 11.67
C PHE A 138 24.61 5.64 11.91
N GLY A 139 25.49 6.65 11.86
CA GLY A 139 26.93 6.50 12.10
C GLY A 139 27.65 5.62 11.07
N GLY A 140 27.07 5.42 9.89
CA GLY A 140 27.58 4.51 8.86
C GLY A 140 27.28 3.02 9.13
N ASP A 141 26.50 2.70 10.16
CA ASP A 141 26.09 1.31 10.43
C ASP A 141 24.93 0.89 9.51
N GLU A 142 25.30 0.20 8.42
CA GLU A 142 24.34 -0.30 7.43
C GLU A 142 23.35 -1.32 8.02
N ALA A 143 23.79 -2.17 8.97
CA ALA A 143 22.92 -3.18 9.59
C ALA A 143 21.86 -2.52 10.48
N LEU A 144 22.25 -1.48 11.23
CA LEU A 144 21.35 -0.67 12.03
C LEU A 144 20.31 0.05 11.17
N ARG A 145 20.77 0.74 10.11
CA ARG A 145 19.92 1.45 9.16
C ARG A 145 18.94 0.51 8.47
N LYS A 146 19.42 -0.65 8.01
CA LYS A 146 18.61 -1.69 7.40
C LYS A 146 17.54 -2.20 8.37
N THR A 147 17.92 -2.50 9.61
CA THR A 147 16.99 -2.97 10.64
C THR A 147 15.87 -1.94 10.88
N ALA A 148 16.20 -0.65 10.91
CA ALA A 148 15.22 0.42 11.00
C ALA A 148 14.24 0.43 9.81
N LEU A 149 14.73 0.30 8.57
CA LEU A 149 13.89 0.25 7.38
C LEU A 149 12.95 -0.97 7.39
N GLU A 150 13.48 -2.16 7.67
CA GLU A 150 12.72 -3.41 7.62
C GLU A 150 11.70 -3.54 8.75
N GLN A 151 12.10 -3.18 9.97
CA GLN A 151 11.36 -3.50 11.18
C GLN A 151 10.58 -2.31 11.74
N CYS A 152 10.89 -1.09 11.30
CA CYS A 152 10.17 0.11 11.74
C CYS A 152 9.27 0.72 10.65
N GLY A 153 9.52 0.44 9.36
CA GLY A 153 8.79 1.06 8.24
C GLY A 153 7.73 0.21 7.55
N PHE A 154 7.45 -1.02 8.00
CA PHE A 154 6.58 -1.95 7.25
C PHE A 154 5.07 -1.80 7.55
N CYS A 155 4.69 -1.15 8.65
CA CYS A 155 3.29 -0.96 9.06
C CYS A 155 2.72 0.40 8.67
N HIS A 156 3.57 1.41 8.74
CA HIS A 156 3.30 2.80 8.45
C HIS A 156 4.65 3.47 8.16
N GLN A 157 4.61 4.67 7.58
CA GLN A 157 5.84 5.38 7.27
C GLN A 157 6.58 5.80 8.55
N GLN A 158 7.90 5.67 8.53
CA GLN A 158 8.75 6.32 9.53
C GLN A 158 8.98 7.79 9.17
N GLY A 159 9.17 8.64 10.17
CA GLY A 159 9.26 10.09 9.96
C GLY A 159 7.92 10.80 9.78
N SER A 160 6.78 10.11 9.98
CA SER A 160 5.47 10.76 10.06
C SER A 160 5.45 11.81 11.18
N PHE A 161 4.51 12.76 11.12
CA PHE A 161 4.42 13.80 12.14
C PHE A 161 4.22 13.26 13.56
N PHE A 162 3.60 12.07 13.71
CA PHE A 162 3.50 11.37 14.99
C PHE A 162 4.82 10.76 15.42
N MET A 163 5.58 10.14 14.49
CA MET A 163 6.83 9.47 14.83
C MET A 163 7.96 10.46 15.16
N ARG A 164 8.05 11.59 14.44
CA ARG A 164 9.08 12.63 14.70
C ARG A 164 8.80 13.56 15.88
N ARG A 165 7.85 13.19 16.76
CA ARG A 165 7.68 13.88 18.05
C ARG A 165 8.87 13.54 18.95
N GLU A 166 9.42 14.58 19.58
CA GLU A 166 10.44 14.44 20.60
C GLU A 166 9.92 13.55 21.74
N ARG A 167 10.78 12.63 22.14
CA ARG A 167 10.52 11.60 23.15
C ARG A 167 11.82 11.33 23.91
N SER A 168 11.71 11.00 25.18
CA SER A 168 12.82 10.46 25.96
C SER A 168 13.22 9.08 25.44
N LEU A 169 14.39 8.58 25.85
CA LEU A 169 14.80 7.20 25.56
C LEU A 169 13.81 6.19 26.14
N GLU A 170 13.23 6.45 27.31
CA GLU A 170 12.23 5.59 27.94
C GLU A 170 10.93 5.54 27.11
N GLU A 171 10.46 6.68 26.61
CA GLU A 171 9.28 6.73 25.74
C GLU A 171 9.54 6.01 24.41
N TRP A 172 10.75 6.13 23.84
CA TRP A 172 11.14 5.36 22.65
C TRP A 172 11.21 3.85 22.92
N GLN A 173 11.73 3.43 24.08
CA GLN A 173 11.73 2.04 24.51
C GLN A 173 10.30 1.47 24.55
N GLN A 174 9.36 2.20 25.14
CA GLN A 174 7.94 1.79 25.15
C GLN A 174 7.33 1.70 23.75
N VAL A 175 7.73 2.60 22.83
CA VAL A 175 7.31 2.52 21.41
C VAL A 175 7.85 1.24 20.76
N LEU A 176 9.14 0.94 20.96
CA LEU A 176 9.78 -0.25 20.41
C LEU A 176 9.15 -1.54 20.94
N GLU A 177 8.90 -1.63 22.24
CA GLU A 177 8.22 -2.77 22.86
C GLU A 177 6.83 -3.02 22.28
N ARG A 178 6.07 -1.94 22.02
CA ARG A 178 4.77 -2.04 21.36
C ARG A 178 4.90 -2.50 19.90
N MET A 179 5.90 -2.03 19.17
CA MET A 179 6.18 -2.49 17.80
C MET A 179 6.56 -3.98 17.78
N ILE A 180 7.38 -4.43 18.73
CA ILE A 180 7.73 -5.84 18.92
C ILE A 180 6.47 -6.67 19.23
N ALA A 181 5.58 -6.17 20.09
CA ALA A 181 4.30 -6.82 20.39
C ALA A 181 3.42 -7.00 19.13
N TYR A 182 3.42 -6.00 18.24
CA TYR A 182 2.73 -6.06 16.94
C TYR A 182 3.45 -6.86 15.87
N GLY A 183 4.64 -7.40 16.16
CA GLY A 183 5.34 -8.36 15.31
C GLY A 183 6.64 -7.88 14.69
N ALA A 184 7.11 -6.67 14.99
CA ALA A 184 8.46 -6.25 14.62
C ALA A 184 9.52 -7.16 15.26
N ARG A 185 10.60 -7.42 14.54
CA ARG A 185 11.69 -8.31 14.96
C ARG A 185 13.06 -7.63 14.75
N PRO A 186 13.32 -6.47 15.38
CA PRO A 186 14.66 -5.88 15.35
C PRO A 186 15.67 -6.85 15.96
N ALA A 187 16.91 -6.85 15.46
CA ALA A 187 17.97 -7.65 16.06
C ALA A 187 18.25 -7.14 17.48
N SER A 188 18.34 -8.04 18.45
CA SER A 188 18.37 -7.65 19.88
C SER A 188 19.57 -6.75 20.23
N LYS A 189 20.71 -6.93 19.56
CA LYS A 189 21.89 -6.08 19.75
C LYS A 189 21.75 -4.67 19.16
N LEU A 190 20.80 -4.46 18.25
CA LEU A 190 20.55 -3.20 17.55
C LEU A 190 19.40 -2.40 18.17
N GLU A 191 18.60 -3.00 19.07
CA GLU A 191 17.47 -2.34 19.72
C GLU A 191 17.88 -1.02 20.41
N GLN A 192 18.86 -1.06 21.32
CA GLN A 192 19.30 0.17 22.00
C GLN A 192 19.91 1.22 21.06
N PRO A 193 20.85 0.85 20.16
CA PRO A 193 21.36 1.77 19.15
C PRO A 193 20.27 2.46 18.33
N LEU A 194 19.18 1.75 17.98
CA LEU A 194 18.03 2.36 17.27
C LEU A 194 17.35 3.46 18.10
N LEU A 195 17.14 3.22 19.40
CA LEU A 195 16.50 4.21 20.28
C LEU A 195 17.34 5.48 20.38
N GLU A 196 18.67 5.34 20.45
CA GLU A 196 19.57 6.49 20.44
C GLU A 196 19.48 7.30 19.15
N VAL A 197 19.45 6.62 18.00
CA VAL A 197 19.28 7.27 16.69
C VAL A 197 17.98 8.05 16.64
N PHE A 198 16.85 7.46 17.02
CA PHE A 198 15.55 8.14 16.97
C PHE A 198 15.44 9.29 17.99
N HIS A 199 15.94 9.08 19.21
CA HIS A 199 15.93 10.10 20.25
C HIS A 199 16.75 11.34 19.84
N LYS A 200 18.01 11.14 19.46
CA LYS A 200 18.93 12.23 19.08
C LYS A 200 18.55 12.83 17.74
N GLY A 201 18.27 11.98 16.75
CA GLY A 201 18.01 12.40 15.37
C GLY A 201 16.76 13.25 15.23
N TYR A 202 15.61 12.85 15.79
CA TYR A 202 14.40 13.68 15.67
C TYR A 202 14.47 14.97 16.50
N ALA A 203 15.21 14.98 17.62
CA ALA A 203 15.48 16.21 18.36
C ALA A 203 16.35 17.18 17.52
N ASP A 204 17.41 16.68 16.90
CA ASP A 204 18.27 17.45 16.01
C ASP A 204 17.52 18.00 14.79
N LEU A 205 16.76 17.17 14.08
CA LEU A 205 15.99 17.61 12.89
C LEU A 205 14.92 18.65 13.22
N ARG A 206 14.39 18.65 14.44
CA ARG A 206 13.48 19.71 14.90
C ARG A 206 14.20 21.04 15.11
N GLN A 207 15.40 21.00 15.69
CA GLN A 207 16.23 22.19 15.92
C GLN A 207 16.88 22.68 14.62
N ASN A 208 17.12 21.77 13.68
CA ASN A 208 17.83 21.99 12.43
C ASN A 208 17.01 21.47 11.22
N PRO A 209 15.82 22.01 10.94
CA PRO A 209 14.92 21.49 9.90
C PRO A 209 15.48 21.56 8.48
N HIS A 210 16.50 22.40 8.25
CA HIS A 210 17.21 22.49 6.97
C HIS A 210 18.00 21.22 6.62
N LYS A 211 18.25 20.33 7.60
CA LYS A 211 18.85 19.01 7.37
C LYS A 211 17.91 18.04 6.67
N VAL A 212 16.60 18.29 6.70
CA VAL A 212 15.63 17.45 5.99
C VAL A 212 15.81 17.67 4.48
N PRO A 213 16.20 16.65 3.72
CA PRO A 213 16.41 16.76 2.29
C PRO A 213 15.11 17.09 1.56
N ARG A 214 15.22 17.85 0.47
CA ARG A 214 14.08 18.20 -0.37
C ARG A 214 13.76 17.08 -1.33
N ALA A 215 12.46 16.82 -1.51
CA ALA A 215 11.96 15.96 -2.54
C ALA A 215 12.29 16.53 -3.94
N LYS A 216 12.31 15.65 -4.96
CA LYS A 216 12.50 16.02 -6.36
C LYS A 216 11.33 16.91 -6.77
N PRO A 217 11.59 17.92 -7.62
CA PRO A 217 10.51 18.67 -8.24
C PRO A 217 9.51 17.74 -8.92
N TRP A 218 8.25 18.16 -8.92
CA TRP A 218 7.19 17.48 -9.65
C TRP A 218 7.41 17.60 -11.17
N GLU A 219 6.89 16.62 -11.90
CA GLU A 219 7.19 16.42 -13.32
C GLU A 219 6.04 16.90 -14.21
N ASP A 220 6.34 17.33 -15.45
CA ASP A 220 5.37 17.94 -16.36
C ASP A 220 4.20 17.04 -16.74
N HIS A 221 4.42 15.72 -16.77
CA HIS A 221 3.39 14.73 -17.12
C HIS A 221 2.16 14.79 -16.19
N LEU A 222 2.35 15.27 -14.95
CA LEU A 222 1.29 15.38 -13.96
C LEU A 222 0.13 16.26 -14.40
N SER A 223 0.38 17.26 -15.24
CA SER A 223 -0.66 18.16 -15.77
C SER A 223 -1.75 17.44 -16.57
N SER A 224 -1.46 16.23 -17.06
CA SER A 224 -2.42 15.35 -17.74
C SER A 224 -2.99 14.24 -16.85
N SER A 225 -2.54 14.17 -15.59
CA SER A 225 -2.96 13.15 -14.63
C SER A 225 -4.11 13.61 -13.74
N ARG A 226 -4.86 12.64 -13.22
CA ARG A 226 -5.97 12.87 -12.30
C ARG A 226 -5.96 11.83 -11.20
N ILE A 227 -6.27 12.23 -9.98
CA ILE A 227 -6.44 11.31 -8.86
C ILE A 227 -7.87 11.46 -8.33
N VAL A 228 -8.54 10.33 -8.11
CA VAL A 228 -9.86 10.26 -7.48
C VAL A 228 -9.76 9.38 -6.25
N GLU A 229 -10.24 9.87 -5.11
CA GLU A 229 -10.23 9.13 -3.85
C GLU A 229 -11.64 8.95 -3.31
N TRP A 230 -11.92 7.79 -2.72
CA TRP A 230 -13.15 7.50 -1.99
C TRP A 230 -12.80 7.22 -0.53
N PRO A 231 -13.17 8.09 0.41
CA PRO A 231 -13.03 7.85 1.84
C PRO A 231 -13.76 6.59 2.29
N LEU A 232 -13.02 5.60 2.79
CA LEU A 232 -13.54 4.33 3.33
C LEU A 232 -13.09 4.18 4.77
N GLY A 233 -13.91 3.54 5.62
CA GLY A 233 -13.53 3.27 7.01
C GLY A 233 -13.17 4.52 7.83
N ASP A 234 -12.49 4.35 8.96
CA ASP A 234 -12.14 5.44 9.87
C ASP A 234 -10.66 5.46 10.26
N ALA A 235 -10.30 6.31 11.22
CA ALA A 235 -8.92 6.48 11.68
C ALA A 235 -8.29 5.23 12.31
N PHE A 236 -9.07 4.19 12.62
CA PHE A 236 -8.60 2.89 13.13
C PHE A 236 -8.68 1.77 12.09
N SER A 237 -9.18 2.06 10.89
CA SER A 237 -9.13 1.13 9.77
C SER A 237 -7.70 0.87 9.30
N GLN A 238 -7.55 -0.25 8.61
CA GLN A 238 -6.44 -0.51 7.71
C GLN A 238 -6.98 -1.09 6.40
N MET A 239 -7.14 -0.24 5.37
CA MET A 239 -7.51 -0.67 4.02
C MET A 239 -6.31 -1.40 3.40
N HIS A 240 -6.21 -2.71 3.66
CA HIS A 240 -4.97 -3.48 3.51
C HIS A 240 -4.63 -3.77 2.05
N ASP A 241 -5.29 -4.77 1.44
CA ASP A 241 -5.23 -5.03 0.00
C ASP A 241 -6.61 -4.73 -0.62
N LEU A 242 -6.65 -4.70 -1.96
CA LEU A 242 -7.84 -4.48 -2.76
C LEU A 242 -7.88 -5.43 -3.96
N LEU A 243 -9.04 -5.54 -4.58
CA LEU A 243 -9.23 -6.25 -5.84
C LEU A 243 -10.10 -5.39 -6.78
N LEU A 244 -9.60 -5.10 -7.97
CA LEU A 244 -10.43 -4.60 -9.07
C LEU A 244 -11.09 -5.79 -9.75
N HIS A 245 -12.37 -6.00 -9.47
CA HIS A 245 -13.09 -7.17 -9.94
C HIS A 245 -13.63 -6.99 -11.38
N SER A 246 -13.76 -8.07 -12.14
CA SER A 246 -14.23 -8.06 -13.53
C SER A 246 -15.60 -7.40 -13.76
N ASN A 247 -16.46 -7.37 -12.73
CA ASN A 247 -17.74 -6.65 -12.73
C ASN A 247 -17.60 -5.10 -12.71
N GLY A 248 -16.38 -4.57 -12.63
CA GLY A 248 -16.06 -3.15 -12.61
C GLY A 248 -16.12 -2.49 -11.23
N LYS A 249 -16.41 -3.25 -10.17
CA LYS A 249 -16.36 -2.77 -8.78
C LYS A 249 -14.99 -3.06 -8.16
N VAL A 250 -14.69 -2.32 -7.10
CA VAL A 250 -13.49 -2.54 -6.29
C VAL A 250 -13.89 -3.10 -4.93
N TYR A 251 -13.16 -4.11 -4.49
CA TYR A 251 -13.30 -4.72 -3.18
C TYR A 251 -12.09 -4.37 -2.32
N VAL A 252 -12.29 -3.86 -1.10
CA VAL A 252 -11.21 -3.40 -0.21
C VAL A 252 -11.37 -4.03 1.17
N GLY A 253 -10.31 -4.66 1.68
CA GLY A 253 -10.32 -5.29 3.00
C GLY A 253 -9.88 -4.35 4.12
N ASP A 254 -10.72 -4.17 5.15
CA ASP A 254 -10.31 -3.55 6.40
C ASP A 254 -9.76 -4.61 7.38
N ASN A 255 -8.45 -4.78 7.40
CA ASN A 255 -7.79 -5.82 8.17
C ASN A 255 -8.05 -5.72 9.68
N LEU A 256 -8.17 -4.49 10.21
CA LEU A 256 -8.32 -4.24 11.64
C LEU A 256 -9.76 -4.35 12.14
N GLN A 257 -10.72 -4.29 11.22
CA GLN A 257 -12.14 -4.25 11.56
C GLN A 257 -12.93 -5.41 10.95
N ASP A 258 -12.29 -6.31 10.20
CA ASP A 258 -12.91 -7.49 9.58
C ASP A 258 -14.09 -7.13 8.66
N ARG A 259 -13.88 -6.11 7.84
CA ARG A 259 -14.89 -5.59 6.91
C ARG A 259 -14.40 -5.67 5.47
N LEU A 260 -15.28 -6.12 4.59
CA LEU A 260 -15.12 -6.07 3.14
C LEU A 260 -15.95 -4.91 2.59
N TRP A 261 -15.29 -3.91 2.03
CA TRP A 261 -15.93 -2.83 1.31
C TRP A 261 -16.09 -3.22 -0.17
N GLU A 262 -17.30 -3.12 -0.69
CA GLU A 262 -17.59 -3.15 -2.13
C GLU A 262 -17.92 -1.72 -2.57
N ILE A 263 -17.27 -1.22 -3.61
CA ILE A 263 -17.53 0.12 -4.16
C ILE A 263 -17.57 0.10 -5.69
N ASP A 264 -18.58 0.77 -6.28
CA ASP A 264 -18.58 1.09 -7.71
C ASP A 264 -17.89 2.44 -7.93
N PRO A 265 -16.68 2.46 -8.50
CA PRO A 265 -15.92 3.70 -8.69
C PRO A 265 -16.54 4.66 -9.72
N ARG A 266 -17.57 4.23 -10.48
CA ARG A 266 -18.27 5.11 -11.43
C ARG A 266 -19.34 5.96 -10.76
N THR A 267 -19.95 5.44 -9.68
CA THR A 267 -21.08 6.08 -9.01
C THR A 267 -20.78 6.49 -7.57
N GLY A 268 -19.72 5.94 -6.97
CA GLY A 268 -19.42 6.07 -5.54
C GLY A 268 -20.36 5.26 -4.65
N GLN A 269 -21.24 4.42 -5.22
CA GLN A 269 -22.09 3.54 -4.42
C GLN A 269 -21.23 2.49 -3.72
N ALA A 270 -21.40 2.34 -2.42
CA ALA A 270 -20.64 1.39 -1.61
C ALA A 270 -21.53 0.60 -0.66
N VAL A 271 -21.06 -0.60 -0.30
CA VAL A 271 -21.66 -1.48 0.70
C VAL A 271 -20.54 -2.10 1.51
N VAL A 272 -20.76 -2.30 2.81
CA VAL A 272 -19.81 -2.97 3.69
C VAL A 272 -20.38 -4.29 4.20
N TYR A 273 -19.57 -5.34 4.17
CA TYR A 273 -19.89 -6.68 4.68
C TYR A 273 -18.94 -7.05 5.82
N LYS A 274 -19.41 -7.79 6.83
CA LYS A 274 -18.54 -8.33 7.88
C LYS A 274 -18.08 -9.73 7.49
N THR A 275 -16.84 -10.07 7.82
CA THR A 275 -16.36 -11.45 7.61
C THR A 275 -17.06 -12.42 8.55
N PRO A 276 -17.17 -13.71 8.19
CA PRO A 276 -17.72 -14.72 9.09
C PRO A 276 -16.95 -14.81 10.41
N VAL A 277 -17.69 -14.95 11.52
CA VAL A 277 -17.15 -15.14 12.87
C VAL A 277 -17.78 -16.40 13.46
N ASP A 278 -16.95 -17.37 13.82
CA ASP A 278 -17.41 -18.61 14.44
C ASP A 278 -17.51 -18.45 15.97
N LYS A 279 -18.31 -19.33 16.58
CA LYS A 279 -18.40 -19.39 18.04
C LYS A 279 -17.05 -19.72 18.65
N GLY A 280 -16.51 -18.80 19.43
CA GLY A 280 -15.23 -18.96 20.13
C GLY A 280 -14.07 -18.22 19.48
N ASP A 281 -14.29 -17.55 18.34
CA ASP A 281 -13.29 -16.63 17.79
C ASP A 281 -13.03 -15.48 18.78
N GLU A 282 -11.76 -15.17 18.99
CA GLU A 282 -11.30 -14.07 19.84
C GLU A 282 -10.84 -12.89 18.98
N ILE A 283 -10.92 -11.68 19.54
CA ILE A 283 -10.30 -10.49 18.94
C ILE A 283 -8.79 -10.74 18.79
N GLY A 284 -8.26 -10.52 17.58
CA GLY A 284 -6.90 -10.82 17.16
C GLY A 284 -6.65 -12.28 16.77
N GLY A 285 -7.70 -13.11 16.77
CA GLY A 285 -7.68 -14.50 16.30
C GLY A 285 -6.61 -15.36 16.98
N LEU A 286 -5.88 -16.12 16.18
CA LEU A 286 -4.75 -16.95 16.62
C LEU A 286 -3.59 -16.15 17.26
N PHE A 287 -3.63 -14.83 17.21
CA PHE A 287 -2.61 -13.94 17.76
C PHE A 287 -3.21 -12.93 18.74
N SER A 288 -4.34 -13.25 19.39
CA SER A 288 -5.09 -12.35 20.29
C SER A 288 -4.20 -11.64 21.31
N GLY A 289 -3.21 -12.33 21.89
CA GLY A 289 -2.23 -11.75 22.82
C GLY A 289 -1.46 -10.53 22.28
N ARG A 290 -1.21 -10.44 20.97
CA ARG A 290 -0.44 -9.36 20.32
C ARG A 290 -1.20 -8.05 20.21
N LEU A 291 -2.52 -8.11 20.09
CA LEU A 291 -3.35 -6.95 19.73
C LEU A 291 -4.19 -6.41 20.90
N LYS A 292 -4.05 -6.98 22.11
CA LYS A 292 -4.82 -6.58 23.31
C LYS A 292 -4.68 -5.10 23.69
N THR A 293 -3.56 -4.47 23.35
CA THR A 293 -3.28 -3.07 23.68
C THR A 293 -3.74 -2.10 22.60
N TYR A 294 -4.36 -2.60 21.53
CA TYR A 294 -4.85 -1.76 20.44
C TYR A 294 -6.16 -1.07 20.83
N PRO A 295 -6.27 0.26 20.67
CA PRO A 295 -7.38 1.05 21.24
C PRO A 295 -8.76 0.77 20.63
N LYS A 296 -8.83 0.46 19.32
CA LYS A 296 -10.08 0.10 18.63
C LYS A 296 -9.82 -1.01 17.63
N LEU A 297 -10.38 -2.19 17.90
CA LEU A 297 -10.13 -3.40 17.14
C LEU A 297 -11.37 -4.30 17.15
N GLU A 298 -11.87 -4.66 15.98
CA GLU A 298 -12.97 -5.63 15.83
C GLU A 298 -12.50 -6.93 15.15
N THR A 299 -11.27 -6.97 14.62
CA THR A 299 -10.78 -8.14 13.87
C THR A 299 -10.65 -9.40 14.71
N THR A 300 -11.13 -10.51 14.18
CA THR A 300 -10.97 -11.89 14.63
C THR A 300 -10.27 -12.77 13.58
N ALA A 301 -10.41 -12.41 12.30
CA ALA A 301 -9.93 -13.15 11.14
C ALA A 301 -8.75 -12.47 10.46
N GLY A 302 -8.75 -11.14 10.38
CA GLY A 302 -7.69 -10.34 9.78
C GLY A 302 -7.68 -10.48 8.27
N ILE A 303 -8.74 -10.01 7.62
CA ILE A 303 -8.87 -10.00 6.15
C ILE A 303 -7.62 -9.38 5.49
N HIS A 304 -7.01 -10.08 4.53
CA HIS A 304 -5.67 -9.73 4.07
C HIS A 304 -5.55 -9.55 2.56
N SER A 305 -5.49 -10.64 1.76
CA SER A 305 -5.25 -10.58 0.32
C SER A 305 -6.40 -11.20 -0.47
N PHE A 306 -6.57 -10.79 -1.72
CA PHE A 306 -7.71 -11.10 -2.58
C PHE A 306 -7.27 -11.73 -3.91
N ALA A 307 -8.08 -12.64 -4.44
CA ALA A 307 -7.97 -13.15 -5.81
C ALA A 307 -9.34 -13.47 -6.39
N GLU A 308 -9.57 -13.09 -7.64
CA GLU A 308 -10.80 -13.40 -8.37
C GLU A 308 -10.70 -14.75 -9.08
N SER A 309 -11.71 -15.61 -8.92
CA SER A 309 -11.85 -16.82 -9.73
C SER A 309 -12.16 -16.45 -11.18
N PRO A 310 -11.35 -16.89 -12.16
CA PRO A 310 -11.64 -16.63 -13.57
C PRO A 310 -12.86 -17.41 -14.08
N LYS A 311 -13.40 -18.35 -13.29
CA LYS A 311 -14.49 -19.24 -13.69
C LYS A 311 -15.87 -18.63 -13.43
N ASP A 312 -16.03 -17.96 -12.30
CA ASP A 312 -17.33 -17.43 -11.86
C ASP A 312 -17.27 -16.07 -11.14
N GLY A 313 -16.08 -15.46 -11.00
CA GLY A 313 -15.92 -14.18 -10.33
C GLY A 313 -16.02 -14.25 -8.81
N HIS A 314 -16.03 -15.43 -8.20
CA HIS A 314 -15.95 -15.51 -6.74
C HIS A 314 -14.61 -14.96 -6.25
N ILE A 315 -14.65 -14.28 -5.10
CA ILE A 315 -13.47 -13.62 -4.52
C ILE A 315 -12.93 -14.47 -3.39
N PHE A 316 -11.72 -14.98 -3.54
CA PHE A 316 -11.01 -15.72 -2.50
C PHE A 316 -10.17 -14.77 -1.67
N ILE A 317 -10.26 -14.93 -0.34
CA ILE A 317 -9.71 -13.99 0.62
C ILE A 317 -9.00 -14.74 1.74
N THR A 318 -7.75 -14.36 2.01
CA THR A 318 -6.96 -14.91 3.10
C THR A 318 -7.19 -14.12 4.41
N PRO A 319 -7.66 -14.77 5.48
CA PRO A 319 -7.66 -14.22 6.84
C PRO A 319 -6.37 -14.58 7.60
N SER A 320 -5.44 -13.64 7.75
CA SER A 320 -4.10 -13.91 8.34
C SER A 320 -4.13 -14.36 9.79
N LEU A 321 -5.21 -14.12 10.53
CA LEU A 321 -5.30 -14.45 11.95
C LEU A 321 -6.02 -15.78 12.19
N GLN A 322 -6.44 -16.49 11.14
CA GLN A 322 -7.19 -17.75 11.23
C GLN A 322 -6.67 -18.82 10.27
N ARG A 323 -7.13 -20.07 10.46
CA ARG A 323 -6.89 -21.18 9.53
C ARG A 323 -8.10 -21.41 8.64
N ARG A 324 -8.39 -20.39 7.85
CA ARG A 324 -9.54 -20.34 6.96
C ARG A 324 -9.13 -19.74 5.64
N LEU A 325 -9.90 -20.02 4.61
CA LEU A 325 -9.93 -19.31 3.34
C LEU A 325 -11.38 -18.89 3.12
N PHE A 326 -11.64 -17.60 2.99
CA PHE A 326 -12.97 -17.11 2.68
C PHE A 326 -13.19 -17.08 1.18
N GLU A 327 -14.38 -17.44 0.75
CA GLU A 327 -14.87 -17.30 -0.62
C GLU A 327 -16.12 -16.42 -0.57
N PHE A 328 -16.08 -15.26 -1.22
CA PHE A 328 -17.19 -14.32 -1.29
C PHE A 328 -17.80 -14.34 -2.69
N ASP A 329 -19.10 -14.59 -2.76
CA ASP A 329 -19.86 -14.51 -4.01
C ASP A 329 -20.37 -13.07 -4.20
N PRO A 330 -19.85 -12.31 -5.19
CA PRO A 330 -20.29 -10.94 -5.45
C PRO A 330 -21.70 -10.83 -6.02
N ALA A 331 -22.34 -11.92 -6.47
CA ALA A 331 -23.73 -11.92 -6.90
C ALA A 331 -24.69 -12.10 -5.71
N SER A 332 -24.53 -13.15 -4.90
CA SER A 332 -25.40 -13.40 -3.74
C SER A 332 -25.02 -12.61 -2.49
N LYS A 333 -23.83 -12.02 -2.45
CA LYS A 333 -23.26 -11.29 -1.30
C LYS A 333 -23.09 -12.18 -0.07
N THR A 334 -22.73 -13.44 -0.28
CA THR A 334 -22.56 -14.43 0.79
C THR A 334 -21.13 -14.91 0.88
N PHE A 335 -20.73 -15.30 2.10
CA PHE A 335 -19.42 -15.89 2.36
C PHE A 335 -19.57 -17.40 2.55
N THR A 336 -18.64 -18.15 1.96
CA THR A 336 -18.34 -19.54 2.28
C THR A 336 -16.98 -19.59 2.97
N THR A 337 -16.87 -20.37 4.04
CA THR A 337 -15.61 -20.55 4.78
C THR A 337 -15.06 -21.93 4.51
N HIS A 338 -13.85 -21.99 3.97
CA HIS A 338 -13.08 -23.21 3.80
C HIS A 338 -12.06 -23.35 4.92
N TYR A 339 -12.08 -24.48 5.63
CA TYR A 339 -11.25 -24.72 6.81
C TYR A 339 -10.09 -25.64 6.48
N PHE A 340 -8.95 -25.42 7.12
CA PHE A 340 -7.79 -26.29 7.02
C PHE A 340 -7.08 -26.44 8.36
N ASP A 341 -6.41 -27.58 8.58
CA ASP A 341 -5.97 -27.97 9.92
C ASP A 341 -4.56 -27.51 10.29
N GLN A 342 -3.74 -27.18 9.29
CA GLN A 342 -2.32 -26.92 9.45
C GLN A 342 -1.87 -25.62 8.78
N GLY A 343 -0.69 -25.14 9.15
CA GLY A 343 -0.20 -23.86 8.66
C GLY A 343 -0.68 -22.66 9.46
N LEU A 344 0.00 -21.53 9.28
CA LEU A 344 -0.25 -20.30 10.02
C LEU A 344 -0.08 -19.08 9.13
N TYR A 345 -0.95 -18.10 9.36
CA TYR A 345 -0.89 -16.79 8.71
C TYR A 345 -1.02 -16.85 7.19
N PRO A 346 -2.19 -17.27 6.67
CA PRO A 346 -2.52 -17.09 5.27
C PRO A 346 -2.25 -15.66 4.85
N HIS A 347 -1.51 -15.48 3.76
CA HIS A 347 -1.02 -14.16 3.37
C HIS A 347 -1.42 -13.85 1.93
N THR A 348 -0.54 -13.93 0.95
CA THR A 348 -0.88 -13.52 -0.43
C THR A 348 -1.56 -14.68 -1.14
N VAL A 349 -2.65 -14.41 -1.87
CA VAL A 349 -3.47 -15.43 -2.57
C VAL A 349 -3.53 -15.18 -4.07
N ARG A 350 -3.49 -16.25 -4.86
CA ARG A 350 -3.59 -16.24 -6.33
C ARG A 350 -4.39 -17.44 -6.79
N ILE A 351 -4.92 -17.37 -8.01
CA ILE A 351 -5.71 -18.45 -8.60
C ILE A 351 -5.10 -18.80 -9.95
N ASP A 352 -4.86 -20.09 -10.19
CA ASP A 352 -4.34 -20.55 -11.47
C ASP A 352 -5.44 -20.76 -12.52
N ALA A 353 -5.02 -21.08 -13.74
CA ALA A 353 -5.93 -21.35 -14.85
C ALA A 353 -6.83 -22.59 -14.64
N GLN A 354 -6.57 -23.42 -13.62
CA GLN A 354 -7.41 -24.55 -13.25
C GLN A 354 -8.39 -24.22 -12.11
N ASP A 355 -8.51 -22.94 -11.74
CA ASP A 355 -9.34 -22.45 -10.62
C ASP A 355 -8.90 -23.01 -9.25
N ARG A 356 -7.62 -23.38 -9.12
CA ARG A 356 -7.02 -23.79 -7.85
C ARG A 356 -6.47 -22.55 -7.15
N VAL A 357 -6.73 -22.44 -5.85
CA VAL A 357 -6.41 -21.25 -5.05
C VAL A 357 -5.10 -21.48 -4.31
N TRP A 358 -4.07 -20.72 -4.64
CA TRP A 358 -2.74 -20.81 -4.07
C TRP A 358 -2.49 -19.66 -3.10
N PHE A 359 -1.93 -19.95 -1.93
CA PHE A 359 -1.58 -18.89 -0.98
C PHE A 359 -0.41 -19.26 -0.09
N THR A 360 0.31 -18.25 0.37
CA THR A 360 1.42 -18.42 1.32
C THR A 360 0.91 -18.53 2.75
N LEU A 361 1.56 -19.37 3.56
CA LEU A 361 1.35 -19.50 5.00
C LEU A 361 2.61 -18.98 5.70
N ALA A 362 2.63 -17.67 5.92
CA ALA A 362 3.87 -16.92 6.17
C ALA A 362 4.59 -17.35 7.45
N LEU A 363 3.84 -17.66 8.53
CA LEU A 363 4.43 -17.99 9.82
C LEU A 363 4.68 -19.49 10.03
N SER A 364 4.35 -20.33 9.05
CA SER A 364 4.65 -21.77 9.08
C SER A 364 5.60 -22.23 7.98
N ASN A 365 6.15 -21.32 7.16
CA ASN A 365 7.07 -21.63 6.06
C ASN A 365 6.47 -22.65 5.07
N GLN A 366 5.24 -22.40 4.64
CA GLN A 366 4.49 -23.27 3.74
C GLN A 366 3.80 -22.48 2.63
N VAL A 367 3.48 -23.18 1.54
CA VAL A 367 2.49 -22.75 0.54
C VAL A 367 1.32 -23.72 0.60
N ALA A 368 0.11 -23.22 0.43
CA ALA A 368 -1.11 -24.01 0.33
C ALA A 368 -1.72 -23.89 -1.06
N ARG A 369 -2.31 -24.98 -1.53
CA ARG A 369 -3.21 -25.03 -2.69
C ARG A 369 -4.54 -25.60 -2.25
N PHE A 370 -5.62 -24.86 -2.49
CA PHE A 370 -6.98 -25.34 -2.33
C PHE A 370 -7.54 -25.72 -3.70
N ASP A 371 -7.95 -26.98 -3.85
CA ASP A 371 -8.70 -27.44 -5.00
C ASP A 371 -10.20 -27.26 -4.74
N ARG A 372 -10.81 -26.32 -5.45
CA ARG A 372 -12.21 -25.94 -5.24
C ARG A 372 -13.18 -27.06 -5.61
N ALA A 373 -12.81 -27.93 -6.56
CA ALA A 373 -13.71 -28.99 -7.03
C ALA A 373 -13.80 -30.15 -6.03
N SER A 374 -12.69 -30.52 -5.38
CA SER A 374 -12.68 -31.54 -4.34
C SER A 374 -12.90 -30.99 -2.93
N GLY A 375 -12.65 -29.69 -2.72
CA GLY A 375 -12.63 -29.07 -1.39
C GLY A 375 -11.36 -29.39 -0.59
N GLU A 376 -10.32 -29.94 -1.22
CA GLU A 376 -9.12 -30.40 -0.54
C GLU A 376 -8.01 -29.34 -0.52
N PHE A 377 -7.34 -29.24 0.63
CA PHE A 377 -6.11 -28.47 0.77
C PHE A 377 -4.89 -29.36 0.62
N ARG A 378 -3.93 -28.93 -0.19
CA ARG A 378 -2.58 -29.48 -0.26
C ARG A 378 -1.58 -28.47 0.27
N LEU A 379 -0.70 -28.91 1.16
CA LEU A 379 0.36 -28.09 1.74
C LEU A 379 1.72 -28.50 1.19
N TYR A 380 2.56 -27.51 0.93
CA TYR A 380 3.94 -27.66 0.49
C TYR A 380 4.85 -27.08 1.57
N ASP A 381 5.60 -27.94 2.24
CA ASP A 381 6.65 -27.54 3.18
C ASP A 381 7.85 -27.00 2.40
N LEU A 382 8.35 -25.83 2.79
CA LEU A 382 9.46 -25.19 2.11
C LEU A 382 10.81 -25.53 2.79
N PRO A 383 11.90 -25.73 2.03
CA PRO A 383 13.20 -26.07 2.60
C PRO A 383 13.71 -25.04 3.62
N ALA A 384 14.07 -25.46 4.82
CA ALA A 384 14.75 -24.60 5.80
C ALA A 384 16.21 -24.30 5.37
N ARG A 385 16.75 -23.16 5.76
CA ARG A 385 18.15 -22.78 5.48
C ARG A 385 19.18 -23.59 6.27
N SER A 386 18.77 -24.17 7.39
CA SER A 386 19.65 -24.90 8.30
C SER A 386 18.89 -25.88 9.19
N THR A 387 19.62 -26.79 9.82
CA THR A 387 19.08 -27.69 10.85
C THR A 387 18.51 -26.93 12.05
N LYS A 388 19.14 -25.83 12.47
CA LYS A 388 18.63 -24.97 13.56
C LYS A 388 17.25 -24.41 13.21
N GLU A 389 17.10 -23.91 11.99
CA GLU A 389 15.82 -23.39 11.48
C GLU A 389 14.76 -24.49 11.37
N SER A 390 15.15 -25.69 10.93
CA SER A 390 14.25 -26.87 10.89
C SER A 390 13.69 -27.22 12.27
N ILE A 391 14.56 -27.22 13.30
CA ILE A 391 14.15 -27.45 14.69
C ILE A 391 13.24 -26.33 15.19
N GLY A 392 13.58 -25.07 14.88
CA GLY A 392 12.75 -23.91 15.23
C GLY A 392 11.34 -23.99 14.65
N LEU A 393 11.21 -24.35 13.38
CA LEU A 393 9.93 -24.55 12.71
C LEU A 393 9.12 -25.69 13.35
N ALA A 394 9.74 -26.83 13.65
CA ALA A 394 9.09 -27.96 14.31
C ALA A 394 8.57 -27.59 15.72
N LEU A 395 9.27 -26.71 16.44
CA LEU A 395 8.89 -26.27 17.79
C LEU A 395 7.94 -25.08 17.81
N ASN A 396 7.66 -24.43 16.66
CA ASN A 396 6.87 -23.21 16.56
C ASN A 396 5.48 -23.32 17.21
N GLY A 397 4.79 -24.45 17.01
CA GLY A 397 3.48 -24.71 17.63
C GLY A 397 3.52 -24.85 19.16
N VAL A 398 4.65 -25.26 19.74
CA VAL A 398 4.86 -25.35 21.19
C VAL A 398 5.17 -23.95 21.74
N VAL A 399 6.12 -23.26 21.12
CA VAL A 399 6.51 -21.89 21.49
C VAL A 399 5.28 -20.97 21.49
N ARG A 400 4.44 -21.04 20.45
CA ARG A 400 3.22 -20.23 20.38
C ARG A 400 2.21 -20.52 21.49
N ARG A 401 2.02 -21.79 21.87
CA ARG A 401 1.13 -22.14 22.99
C ARG A 401 1.62 -21.50 24.30
N LEU A 402 2.93 -21.51 24.53
CA LEU A 402 3.54 -20.84 25.67
C LEU A 402 3.37 -19.32 25.61
N MET A 403 3.54 -18.70 24.44
CA MET A 403 3.27 -17.26 24.24
C MET A 403 1.83 -16.88 24.56
N ASN A 404 0.86 -17.67 24.10
CA ASN A 404 -0.55 -17.41 24.38
C ASN A 404 -0.90 -17.53 25.87
N TRP A 405 -0.12 -18.29 26.64
CA TRP A 405 -0.23 -18.36 28.11
C TRP A 405 0.44 -17.19 28.84
N GLY A 406 0.96 -16.19 28.11
CA GLY A 406 1.56 -14.98 28.69
C GLY A 406 3.03 -15.14 29.07
N LEU A 407 3.70 -16.22 28.63
CA LEU A 407 5.15 -16.36 28.82
C LEU A 407 5.89 -15.41 27.84
N PRO A 408 6.73 -14.49 28.35
CA PRO A 408 7.44 -13.55 27.49
C PRO A 408 8.47 -14.25 26.60
N MET A 409 8.62 -13.77 25.36
CA MET A 409 9.60 -14.30 24.41
C MET A 409 10.89 -13.47 24.29
N HIS A 410 11.08 -12.46 25.14
CA HIS A 410 12.28 -11.61 25.12
C HIS A 410 13.59 -12.35 25.47
N TRP A 411 13.51 -13.59 25.96
CA TRP A 411 14.66 -14.46 26.26
C TRP A 411 15.36 -15.11 25.06
N LEU A 412 14.75 -15.17 23.87
CA LEU A 412 15.41 -15.70 22.68
C LEU A 412 15.97 -14.54 21.84
N PRO A 413 17.30 -14.43 21.68
CA PRO A 413 17.88 -13.34 20.91
C PRO A 413 17.44 -13.43 19.45
N VAL A 414 17.06 -12.28 18.88
CA VAL A 414 16.80 -12.13 17.44
C VAL A 414 18.08 -11.67 16.76
N ASP A 415 18.50 -12.40 15.73
CA ASP A 415 19.62 -11.99 14.88
C ASP A 415 19.18 -11.11 13.70
N GLU A 416 20.15 -10.49 13.04
CA GLU A 416 19.94 -9.54 11.93
C GLU A 416 19.28 -10.14 10.69
N ARG A 417 19.30 -11.48 10.54
CA ARG A 417 18.66 -12.17 9.43
C ARG A 417 17.30 -12.76 9.81
N VAL A 418 16.86 -12.51 11.04
CA VAL A 418 15.66 -13.11 11.64
C VAL A 418 15.68 -14.64 11.45
N SER A 419 16.83 -15.25 11.73
CA SER A 419 17.03 -16.69 11.47
C SER A 419 16.07 -17.54 12.30
N GLY A 420 15.42 -18.54 11.66
CA GLY A 420 14.35 -19.34 12.28
C GLY A 420 12.93 -19.08 11.76
N MET A 421 12.72 -18.06 10.93
CA MET A 421 11.40 -17.75 10.36
C MET A 421 11.46 -17.41 8.86
N PRO A 422 11.86 -18.37 8.00
CA PRO A 422 11.80 -18.17 6.55
C PRO A 422 10.35 -17.93 6.15
N MET A 423 10.01 -16.67 5.85
CA MET A 423 8.63 -16.23 5.71
C MET A 423 8.23 -16.20 4.22
N PRO A 424 7.53 -17.22 3.68
CA PRO A 424 6.94 -17.11 2.35
C PRO A 424 5.92 -15.98 2.37
N TYR A 425 6.01 -15.07 1.39
CA TYR A 425 5.31 -13.80 1.45
C TYR A 425 4.47 -13.56 0.20
N GLY A 426 5.01 -12.88 -0.82
CA GLY A 426 4.36 -12.78 -2.12
C GLY A 426 4.37 -14.11 -2.87
N ILE A 427 3.34 -14.34 -3.66
CA ILE A 427 3.16 -15.48 -4.57
C ILE A 427 2.56 -14.97 -5.87
N ASP A 428 2.98 -15.54 -7.00
CA ASP A 428 2.34 -15.33 -8.29
C ASP A 428 2.48 -16.54 -9.21
N ILE A 429 1.63 -16.60 -10.23
CA ILE A 429 1.50 -17.77 -11.10
C ILE A 429 1.98 -17.37 -12.49
N ALA A 430 3.00 -18.08 -12.97
CA ALA A 430 3.58 -17.83 -14.28
C ALA A 430 2.69 -18.41 -15.40
N PRO A 431 2.82 -17.92 -16.65
CA PRO A 431 2.03 -18.42 -17.79
C PRO A 431 2.20 -19.93 -18.06
N ASP A 432 3.33 -20.52 -17.65
CA ASP A 432 3.59 -21.95 -17.75
C ASP A 432 2.96 -22.79 -16.62
N GLY A 433 2.21 -22.15 -15.71
CA GLY A 433 1.53 -22.77 -14.58
C GLY A 433 2.40 -22.96 -13.34
N LYS A 434 3.70 -22.64 -13.40
CA LYS A 434 4.56 -22.70 -12.21
C LYS A 434 4.20 -21.61 -11.22
N VAL A 435 4.30 -21.94 -9.94
CA VAL A 435 3.90 -21.07 -8.85
C VAL A 435 5.15 -20.53 -8.18
N TRP A 436 5.41 -19.23 -8.35
CA TRP A 436 6.58 -18.55 -7.82
C TRP A 436 6.25 -17.83 -6.52
N PHE A 437 7.17 -17.84 -5.56
CA PHE A 437 6.98 -17.19 -4.27
C PHE A 437 8.27 -16.57 -3.73
N ALA A 438 8.13 -15.51 -2.94
CA ALA A 438 9.23 -14.83 -2.27
C ALA A 438 9.38 -15.36 -0.83
N ARG A 439 10.62 -15.42 -0.34
CA ARG A 439 10.94 -15.79 1.05
C ARG A 439 11.60 -14.62 1.76
N LEU A 440 10.78 -13.76 2.36
CA LEU A 440 11.15 -12.44 2.90
C LEU A 440 12.32 -12.46 3.90
N HIS A 441 12.40 -13.46 4.76
CA HIS A 441 13.49 -13.55 5.76
C HIS A 441 14.54 -14.60 5.41
N ALA A 442 14.51 -15.12 4.18
CA ALA A 442 15.44 -16.13 3.69
C ALA A 442 16.24 -15.68 2.47
N ASP A 443 16.11 -14.42 2.03
CA ASP A 443 16.85 -13.82 0.91
C ASP A 443 16.86 -14.74 -0.33
N SER A 444 15.68 -15.28 -0.65
CA SER A 444 15.49 -16.23 -1.74
C SER A 444 14.09 -16.12 -2.33
N ILE A 445 13.97 -16.57 -3.58
CA ILE A 445 12.71 -16.90 -4.23
C ILE A 445 12.57 -18.42 -4.33
N GLY A 446 11.38 -18.91 -4.63
CA GLY A 446 11.18 -20.31 -4.92
C GLY A 446 10.08 -20.53 -5.96
N VAL A 447 10.04 -21.75 -6.45
CA VAL A 447 9.08 -22.19 -7.47
C VAL A 447 8.53 -23.55 -7.09
N ILE A 448 7.23 -23.73 -7.29
CA ILE A 448 6.53 -25.01 -7.20
C ILE A 448 6.07 -25.37 -8.59
N ASP A 449 6.40 -26.59 -9.04
CA ASP A 449 5.80 -27.16 -10.25
C ASP A 449 4.60 -28.02 -9.85
N PRO A 450 3.36 -27.60 -10.18
CA PRO A 450 2.17 -28.35 -9.80
C PRO A 450 1.97 -29.66 -10.58
N ALA A 451 2.81 -29.96 -11.59
CA ALA A 451 2.72 -31.20 -12.36
C ALA A 451 3.35 -32.39 -11.61
N ASP A 452 4.42 -32.16 -10.86
CA ASP A 452 5.14 -33.18 -10.09
C ASP A 452 5.30 -32.85 -8.60
N ASP A 453 4.74 -31.72 -8.17
CA ASP A 453 4.78 -31.18 -6.81
C ASP A 453 6.20 -30.85 -6.31
N SER A 454 7.17 -30.69 -7.22
CA SER A 454 8.53 -30.33 -6.86
C SER A 454 8.63 -28.88 -6.37
N VAL A 455 9.51 -28.65 -5.40
CA VAL A 455 9.78 -27.33 -4.82
C VAL A 455 11.27 -27.03 -4.98
N GLN A 456 11.59 -25.89 -5.56
CA GLN A 456 12.97 -25.40 -5.69
C GLN A 456 13.09 -24.00 -5.09
N VAL A 457 14.27 -23.71 -4.54
CA VAL A 457 14.63 -22.41 -3.94
C VAL A 457 15.85 -21.87 -4.66
N ILE A 458 15.85 -20.57 -4.93
CA ILE A 458 16.91 -19.84 -5.61
C ILE A 458 17.28 -18.66 -4.72
N ASP A 459 18.55 -18.60 -4.32
CA ASP A 459 19.08 -17.47 -3.55
C ASP A 459 19.09 -16.20 -4.40
N THR A 460 18.69 -15.08 -3.81
CA THR A 460 18.69 -13.78 -4.48
C THR A 460 20.01 -13.03 -4.20
N PRO A 461 20.52 -12.25 -5.17
CA PRO A 461 21.68 -11.37 -4.94
C PRO A 461 21.33 -10.10 -4.15
N PHE A 462 20.09 -10.01 -3.69
CA PHE A 462 19.51 -8.93 -2.90
C PHE A 462 18.74 -9.52 -1.72
N GLN A 463 18.34 -8.67 -0.79
CA GLN A 463 17.77 -9.07 0.50
C GLN A 463 16.27 -8.81 0.55
N ALA A 464 15.60 -9.62 1.39
CA ALA A 464 14.18 -9.49 1.70
C ALA A 464 13.25 -9.28 0.48
N PRO A 465 13.25 -10.22 -0.50
CA PRO A 465 12.23 -10.24 -1.54
C PRO A 465 10.84 -10.28 -0.88
N ARG A 466 9.98 -9.30 -1.18
CA ARG A 466 8.70 -9.14 -0.48
C ARG A 466 7.52 -9.64 -1.31
N ARG A 467 6.95 -8.80 -2.17
CA ARG A 467 5.87 -9.16 -3.10
C ARG A 467 6.42 -9.19 -4.52
N MET A 468 5.85 -10.07 -5.34
CA MET A 468 6.24 -10.23 -6.74
C MET A 468 5.01 -10.28 -7.66
N ARG A 469 5.25 -10.05 -8.95
CA ARG A 469 4.33 -10.38 -10.04
C ARG A 469 5.10 -10.91 -11.24
N VAL A 470 4.45 -11.75 -12.04
CA VAL A 470 4.96 -12.28 -13.30
C VAL A 470 4.42 -11.45 -14.45
N ASP A 471 5.29 -11.09 -15.40
CA ASP A 471 4.89 -10.39 -16.62
C ASP A 471 4.38 -11.34 -17.72
N ALA A 472 4.13 -10.80 -18.91
CA ALA A 472 3.55 -11.56 -20.03
C ALA A 472 4.50 -12.64 -20.60
N VAL A 473 5.81 -12.50 -20.40
CA VAL A 473 6.82 -13.42 -20.94
C VAL A 473 7.35 -14.39 -19.89
N GLY A 474 6.88 -14.29 -18.65
CA GLY A 474 7.26 -15.17 -17.56
C GLY A 474 8.43 -14.65 -16.70
N ASP A 475 8.86 -13.40 -16.91
CA ASP A 475 9.86 -12.78 -16.02
C ASP A 475 9.18 -12.33 -14.73
N LEU A 476 9.89 -12.46 -13.61
CA LEU A 476 9.42 -12.07 -12.30
C LEU A 476 9.89 -10.65 -11.98
N TRP A 477 8.97 -9.81 -11.54
CA TRP A 477 9.25 -8.50 -10.97
C TRP A 477 9.07 -8.57 -9.47
N ILE A 478 10.11 -8.23 -8.71
CA ILE A 478 10.20 -8.49 -7.27
C ILE A 478 10.56 -7.20 -6.54
N SER A 479 9.82 -6.84 -5.49
CA SER A 479 10.21 -5.73 -4.62
C SER A 479 11.32 -6.17 -3.65
N ALA A 480 12.47 -5.49 -3.72
CA ALA A 480 13.57 -5.64 -2.76
C ALA A 480 13.41 -4.58 -1.65
N PHE A 481 12.65 -4.94 -0.62
CA PHE A 481 12.05 -3.98 0.32
C PHE A 481 13.05 -3.02 1.00
N PRO A 482 14.13 -3.48 1.66
CA PRO A 482 15.07 -2.58 2.34
C PRO A 482 16.06 -1.88 1.41
N GLU A 483 16.18 -2.34 0.15
CA GLU A 483 17.19 -1.86 -0.80
C GLU A 483 16.65 -0.77 -1.74
N GLY A 484 15.38 -0.36 -1.60
CA GLY A 484 14.82 0.75 -2.38
C GLY A 484 14.83 0.51 -3.89
N LYS A 485 14.69 -0.75 -4.32
CA LYS A 485 14.69 -1.15 -5.74
C LYS A 485 13.63 -2.22 -6.02
N ILE A 486 13.29 -2.38 -7.30
CA ILE A 486 12.69 -3.61 -7.80
C ILE A 486 13.73 -4.39 -8.60
N VAL A 487 13.55 -5.70 -8.67
CA VAL A 487 14.47 -6.61 -9.38
C VAL A 487 13.67 -7.45 -10.35
N ARG A 488 14.14 -7.53 -11.60
CA ARG A 488 13.63 -8.48 -12.59
C ARG A 488 14.46 -9.75 -12.53
N TYR A 489 13.81 -10.90 -12.36
CA TYR A 489 14.42 -12.22 -12.50
C TYR A 489 13.89 -12.92 -13.74
N ARG A 490 14.80 -13.45 -14.57
CA ARG A 490 14.47 -14.17 -15.82
C ARG A 490 14.69 -15.67 -15.62
N PRO A 491 13.62 -16.48 -15.49
CA PRO A 491 13.79 -17.94 -15.32
C PRO A 491 14.51 -18.62 -16.50
N ALA A 492 14.45 -18.04 -17.69
CA ALA A 492 15.06 -18.61 -18.90
C ALA A 492 16.59 -18.73 -18.83
N ASP A 493 17.27 -17.81 -18.14
CA ASP A 493 18.73 -17.76 -18.04
C ASP A 493 19.24 -17.59 -16.59
N GLY A 494 18.34 -17.42 -15.62
CA GLY A 494 18.66 -17.24 -14.21
C GLY A 494 19.22 -15.85 -13.86
N SER A 495 19.13 -14.86 -14.76
CA SER A 495 19.68 -13.53 -14.53
C SER A 495 18.79 -12.65 -13.66
N PHE A 496 19.43 -11.76 -12.89
CA PHE A 496 18.79 -10.71 -12.11
C PHE A 496 19.17 -9.35 -12.70
N THR A 497 18.22 -8.41 -12.75
CA THR A 497 18.45 -7.03 -13.20
C THR A 497 17.81 -6.06 -12.21
N ASP A 498 18.60 -5.13 -11.69
CA ASP A 498 18.18 -4.16 -10.70
C ASP A 498 17.60 -2.89 -11.35
N PHE A 499 16.51 -2.39 -10.77
CA PHE A 499 15.88 -1.11 -11.11
C PHE A 499 15.69 -0.29 -9.83
N PRO A 500 16.64 0.60 -9.49
CA PRO A 500 16.52 1.50 -8.34
C PRO A 500 15.29 2.41 -8.49
N LEU A 501 14.54 2.63 -7.40
CA LEU A 501 13.39 3.53 -7.42
C LEU A 501 13.86 4.99 -7.56
N PRO A 502 13.11 5.85 -8.28
CA PRO A 502 13.49 7.23 -8.56
C PRO A 502 13.28 8.17 -7.37
N SER A 503 13.28 7.69 -6.11
CA SER A 503 12.97 8.53 -4.95
C SER A 503 13.93 9.72 -4.89
N ALA A 504 13.41 10.84 -4.39
CA ALA A 504 14.18 12.07 -4.26
C ALA A 504 15.38 11.97 -3.33
N ILE A 505 15.34 10.95 -2.48
CA ILE A 505 16.27 10.67 -1.43
C ILE A 505 16.54 9.19 -1.58
N ASN A 506 17.67 8.88 -2.20
CA ASN A 506 18.04 7.52 -2.52
C ASN A 506 18.13 6.70 -1.22
N ASP A 507 17.86 5.39 -1.33
CA ASP A 507 18.09 4.38 -0.29
C ASP A 507 17.13 4.37 0.91
N VAL A 508 16.03 5.15 0.92
CA VAL A 508 15.02 5.13 2.01
C VAL A 508 13.61 4.78 1.57
N GLU A 509 13.40 4.55 0.28
CA GLU A 509 12.14 3.99 -0.19
C GLU A 509 12.07 2.49 0.11
N THR A 510 10.88 2.00 0.44
CA THR A 510 10.67 0.61 0.85
C THR A 510 9.51 0.00 0.07
N PRO A 511 9.69 -0.34 -1.23
CA PRO A 511 8.59 -0.76 -2.09
C PRO A 511 7.92 -2.00 -1.53
N TYR A 512 6.66 -1.87 -1.11
CA TYR A 512 5.96 -2.99 -0.47
C TYR A 512 5.48 -4.03 -1.48
N SER A 513 4.91 -3.56 -2.59
CA SER A 513 4.37 -4.37 -3.70
C SER A 513 4.54 -3.64 -5.03
N LEU A 514 4.25 -4.39 -6.08
CA LEU A 514 4.18 -3.93 -7.45
C LEU A 514 3.11 -4.70 -8.21
N ASN A 515 2.68 -4.16 -9.34
CA ASN A 515 1.89 -4.88 -10.34
C ASN A 515 2.38 -4.58 -11.76
N VAL A 516 2.17 -5.52 -12.69
CA VAL A 516 2.66 -5.40 -14.07
C VAL A 516 1.48 -5.20 -15.00
N ASP A 517 1.42 -4.05 -15.69
CA ASP A 517 0.54 -3.86 -16.83
C ASP A 517 1.12 -4.66 -18.00
N ARG A 518 0.69 -5.91 -18.13
CA ARG A 518 1.13 -6.83 -19.18
C ARG A 518 0.79 -6.31 -20.57
N GLN A 519 -0.25 -5.51 -20.73
CA GLN A 519 -0.63 -4.96 -22.03
C GLN A 519 0.26 -3.79 -22.43
N ARG A 520 0.54 -2.88 -21.50
CA ARG A 520 1.35 -1.67 -21.75
C ARG A 520 2.83 -1.86 -21.49
N GLN A 521 3.24 -3.02 -20.97
CA GLN A 521 4.63 -3.33 -20.60
C GLN A 521 5.18 -2.33 -19.58
N GLN A 522 4.41 -2.09 -18.52
CA GLN A 522 4.75 -1.15 -17.45
C GLN A 522 4.71 -1.85 -16.09
N VAL A 523 5.60 -1.45 -15.17
CA VAL A 523 5.57 -1.89 -13.78
C VAL A 523 5.13 -0.74 -12.90
N TRP A 524 4.06 -0.94 -12.15
CA TRP A 524 3.54 0.00 -11.17
C TRP A 524 3.98 -0.41 -9.77
N VAL A 525 4.58 0.50 -9.03
CA VAL A 525 5.19 0.24 -7.73
C VAL A 525 4.65 1.22 -6.70
N ASN A 526 4.38 0.72 -5.49
CA ASN A 526 4.02 1.58 -4.36
C ASN A 526 5.24 2.40 -3.90
N GLY A 527 5.12 3.73 -3.88
CA GLY A 527 6.02 4.62 -3.15
C GLY A 527 5.65 4.64 -1.67
N THR A 528 5.80 3.48 -1.02
CA THR A 528 5.27 3.16 0.31
C THR A 528 5.66 4.20 1.38
N SER A 529 6.87 4.76 1.29
CA SER A 529 7.39 5.74 2.24
C SER A 529 7.49 7.18 1.72
N SER A 530 7.18 7.43 0.45
CA SER A 530 7.34 8.73 -0.23
C SER A 530 6.05 9.48 -0.55
N ASP A 531 4.88 8.91 -0.23
CA ASP A 531 3.58 9.46 -0.64
C ASP A 531 3.42 9.50 -2.17
N THR A 532 3.89 8.45 -2.87
CA THR A 532 3.85 8.39 -4.34
C THR A 532 3.37 7.04 -4.88
N LEU A 533 2.97 7.03 -6.14
CA LEU A 533 3.00 5.85 -7.02
C LEU A 533 4.07 6.03 -8.08
N LEU A 534 4.73 4.95 -8.45
CA LEU A 534 5.85 4.96 -9.37
C LEU A 534 5.55 4.04 -10.56
N ARG A 535 5.90 4.48 -11.76
CA ARG A 535 5.75 3.70 -12.99
C ARG A 535 7.08 3.53 -13.68
N LEU A 536 7.47 2.30 -13.98
CA LEU A 536 8.60 1.95 -14.83
C LEU A 536 8.09 1.51 -16.21
N ASP A 537 8.63 2.08 -17.28
CA ASP A 537 8.50 1.51 -18.63
C ASP A 537 9.54 0.38 -18.80
N ILE A 538 9.09 -0.84 -19.15
CA ILE A 538 9.98 -2.01 -19.20
C ILE A 538 11.01 -1.89 -20.34
N ALA A 539 10.64 -1.27 -21.46
CA ALA A 539 11.47 -1.21 -22.65
C ALA A 539 12.58 -0.16 -22.53
N SER A 540 12.22 1.06 -22.07
CA SER A 540 13.19 2.16 -21.93
C SER A 540 13.90 2.16 -20.58
N GLY A 541 13.30 1.57 -19.54
CA GLY A 541 13.77 1.69 -18.16
C GLY A 541 13.46 3.04 -17.52
N GLU A 542 12.64 3.88 -18.16
CA GLU A 542 12.29 5.20 -17.66
C GLU A 542 11.24 5.14 -16.55
N TRP A 543 11.44 5.98 -15.54
CA TRP A 543 10.52 6.12 -14.43
C TRP A 543 9.64 7.37 -14.58
N ARG A 544 8.41 7.28 -14.06
CA ARG A 544 7.54 8.43 -13.77
C ARG A 544 7.02 8.37 -12.34
N THR A 545 6.93 9.52 -11.67
CA THR A 545 6.50 9.63 -10.27
C THR A 545 5.19 10.40 -10.15
N TYR A 546 4.22 9.82 -9.43
CA TYR A 546 2.90 10.39 -9.21
C TYR A 546 2.71 10.70 -7.72
N PRO A 547 2.76 11.96 -7.28
CA PRO A 547 2.55 12.32 -5.88
C PRO A 547 1.09 12.15 -5.48
N LEU A 548 0.86 11.55 -4.32
CA LEU A 548 -0.46 11.40 -3.73
C LEU A 548 -0.86 12.68 -2.98
N PRO A 549 -2.16 13.03 -2.97
CA PRO A 549 -2.63 14.29 -2.41
C PRO A 549 -2.48 14.39 -0.89
N ARG A 550 -2.56 13.27 -0.18
CA ARG A 550 -2.39 13.20 1.27
C ARG A 550 -0.95 12.90 1.64
N LYS A 551 -0.44 13.58 2.66
CA LYS A 551 0.83 13.18 3.30
C LYS A 551 0.63 11.92 4.12
N VAL A 552 1.71 11.15 4.29
CA VAL A 552 1.69 9.88 5.03
C VAL A 552 0.75 8.86 4.40
N SER A 553 0.71 8.85 3.07
CA SER A 553 -0.04 7.92 2.22
C SER A 553 0.73 6.60 2.06
N PHE A 554 0.74 5.80 3.11
CA PHE A 554 1.32 4.46 3.08
C PHE A 554 0.48 3.54 2.17
N THR A 555 1.04 3.08 1.05
CA THR A 555 0.35 2.19 0.08
C THR A 555 1.05 0.83 0.00
N ARG A 556 0.25 -0.24 -0.21
CA ARG A 556 0.74 -1.64 -0.18
C ARG A 556 0.41 -2.50 -1.39
N ASP A 557 -0.69 -2.24 -2.09
CA ASP A 557 -1.11 -3.07 -3.21
C ASP A 557 -1.54 -2.19 -4.37
N VAL A 558 -1.49 -2.76 -5.57
CA VAL A 558 -1.78 -2.02 -6.80
C VAL A 558 -2.57 -2.93 -7.75
N GLU A 559 -3.71 -2.42 -8.20
CA GLU A 559 -4.55 -3.05 -9.21
C GLU A 559 -4.58 -2.17 -10.47
N ILE A 560 -4.66 -2.79 -11.64
CA ILE A 560 -4.52 -2.11 -12.93
C ILE A 560 -5.79 -2.35 -13.74
N ALA A 561 -6.49 -1.28 -14.08
CA ALA A 561 -7.65 -1.35 -14.96
C ALA A 561 -7.24 -1.51 -16.43
N ALA A 562 -8.15 -2.08 -17.22
CA ALA A 562 -7.96 -2.23 -18.66
C ALA A 562 -7.68 -0.89 -19.38
N ASP A 563 -8.23 0.22 -18.88
CA ASP A 563 -7.98 1.57 -19.42
C ASP A 563 -6.62 2.16 -19.02
N GLY A 564 -5.85 1.49 -18.16
CA GLY A 564 -4.56 1.94 -17.65
C GLY A 564 -4.66 2.76 -16.36
N SER A 565 -5.86 2.95 -15.81
CA SER A 565 -6.03 3.52 -14.47
C SER A 565 -5.48 2.57 -13.41
N ILE A 566 -4.96 3.15 -12.34
CA ILE A 566 -4.28 2.42 -11.27
C ILE A 566 -5.07 2.59 -9.99
N TYR A 567 -5.38 1.49 -9.32
CA TYR A 567 -6.07 1.48 -8.03
C TYR A 567 -5.13 1.06 -6.91
N THR A 568 -5.18 1.76 -5.78
CA THR A 568 -4.46 1.44 -4.53
C THR A 568 -5.30 1.90 -3.35
N SER A 569 -4.90 1.59 -2.12
CA SER A 569 -5.50 2.14 -0.90
C SER A 569 -4.45 2.69 0.06
N ASN A 570 -4.88 3.53 1.01
CA ASN A 570 -4.06 3.86 2.18
C ASN A 570 -4.11 2.71 3.21
N SER A 571 -2.97 2.06 3.43
CA SER A 571 -2.87 0.82 4.19
C SER A 571 -2.13 0.97 5.54
N ALA A 572 -2.05 2.20 6.06
CA ALA A 572 -1.37 2.48 7.33
C ALA A 572 -2.02 1.72 8.50
N PHE A 573 -1.20 1.23 9.43
CA PHE A 573 -1.65 0.54 10.63
C PHE A 573 -1.46 1.42 11.89
N PRO A 574 -2.53 2.02 12.44
CA PRO A 574 -3.80 2.38 11.80
C PRO A 574 -3.72 3.65 10.93
N SER A 575 -4.84 3.99 10.31
CA SER A 575 -5.00 5.12 9.38
C SER A 575 -4.91 6.52 10.00
N TRP A 576 -5.03 6.68 11.32
CA TRP A 576 -4.82 7.95 12.02
C TRP A 576 -3.48 8.64 11.72
N GLN A 577 -2.49 7.93 11.17
CA GLN A 577 -1.20 8.50 10.75
C GLN A 577 -1.26 9.35 9.49
N ILE A 578 -2.28 9.14 8.65
CA ILE A 578 -2.54 9.89 7.43
C ILE A 578 -2.82 11.36 7.78
N GLU A 579 -2.47 12.31 6.91
CA GLU A 579 -2.63 13.77 7.12
C GLU A 579 -3.97 14.19 7.76
N ASP A 580 -5.07 13.53 7.43
CA ASP A 580 -6.42 13.76 7.96
C ASP A 580 -7.02 12.55 8.71
N GLY A 581 -6.22 11.50 8.90
CA GLY A 581 -6.66 10.24 9.53
C GLY A 581 -7.69 9.45 8.73
N GLN A 582 -7.97 9.81 7.47
CA GLN A 582 -9.00 9.17 6.66
C GLN A 582 -8.35 8.24 5.63
N PRO A 583 -8.53 6.91 5.73
CA PRO A 583 -8.12 6.02 4.67
C PRO A 583 -9.04 6.16 3.46
N THR A 584 -8.48 5.90 2.28
CA THR A 584 -9.22 5.99 1.03
C THR A 584 -8.88 4.84 0.10
N LEU A 585 -9.83 4.50 -0.78
CA LEU A 585 -9.54 3.90 -2.07
C LEU A 585 -9.07 5.01 -3.00
N ILE A 586 -7.97 4.80 -3.71
CA ILE A 586 -7.34 5.78 -4.60
C ILE A 586 -7.35 5.21 -6.02
N ARG A 587 -7.80 6.01 -6.99
CA ARG A 587 -7.63 5.77 -8.43
C ARG A 587 -6.76 6.87 -9.02
N LEU A 588 -5.62 6.49 -9.59
CA LEU A 588 -4.78 7.34 -10.42
C LEU A 588 -5.13 7.09 -11.90
N ILE A 589 -5.36 8.16 -12.62
CA ILE A 589 -5.44 8.21 -14.08
C ILE A 589 -4.14 8.89 -14.54
N PRO A 590 -3.16 8.13 -15.04
CA PRO A 590 -1.77 8.59 -15.11
C PRO A 590 -1.46 9.62 -16.21
N GLY A 591 -2.44 9.98 -17.06
CA GLY A 591 -2.20 10.83 -18.22
C GLY A 591 -1.30 10.16 -19.27
N GLU A 592 -0.98 10.88 -20.34
CA GLU A 592 -0.06 10.42 -21.41
C GLU A 592 1.42 10.64 -21.07
#